data_AF-A0A1F4X9G0-F1
#
_entry.id   AF-A0A1F4X9G0-F1
#
_cell.length_a   1.000
_cell.length_b   1.000
_cell.length_c   1.000
_cell.angle_alpha   90.00
_cell.angle_beta   90.00
_cell.angle_gamma   90.00
#
_symmetry.space_group_name_H-M   'P 1'
#
loop_
_entity.id
_entity.type
_entity.pdbx_description
1 polymer ?
#
loop_
_entity_poly.entity_id
_entity_poly.type
_entity_poly.pdbx_seq_one_letter_code
_entity_poly.pdbx_strand_id
1 'polypeptide(L)'
;MEKEKLYSQLLGESPSKQWYELFPERFEEEKLAFQTQYPNFRHYISDNGEACWDGEIGCSDESGQIKIPKSLSYNPLKVRVVCKRDYPLSFPKVIDLNKVLKRLGCEHIMGTGKEDQTICYAFRPSTELDFIGKHSLVDVVPVVQTFLLKFYCKQLTGMWPGGEHLHDANAFIVWEYEHGEFSPSEICPCSLHGEQYKKCHFPRVRARLFQLRSIYPTWVQLIDIGRNDKCGCGSGKKFKKCGLLGFCDTTAKTFKLDKDAIFGVGELETVLSEIPFL
;
A
#
# COMPACT_ATOMS: atom_id res chain seq x y z
N MET A 1 0.24 -14.65 12.53
CA MET A 1 1.69 -14.79 12.77
C MET A 1 2.28 -16.13 12.35
N GLU A 2 1.77 -17.29 12.76
CA GLU A 2 2.40 -18.58 12.38
C GLU A 2 2.39 -18.84 10.87
N LYS A 3 1.24 -18.61 10.21
CA LYS A 3 1.11 -18.75 8.75
C LYS A 3 2.10 -17.83 8.00
N GLU A 4 2.18 -16.57 8.38
CA GLU A 4 3.07 -15.58 7.76
C GLU A 4 4.56 -15.94 7.88
N LYS A 5 4.99 -16.44 9.06
CA LYS A 5 6.35 -16.95 9.24
C LYS A 5 6.62 -18.15 8.34
N LEU A 6 5.67 -19.06 8.21
CA LEU A 6 5.77 -20.21 7.32
C LEU A 6 5.91 -19.79 5.85
N TYR A 7 5.06 -18.88 5.37
CA TYR A 7 5.17 -18.35 3.99
C TYR A 7 6.52 -17.68 3.75
N SER A 8 6.97 -16.83 4.67
CA SER A 8 8.25 -16.12 4.57
C SER A 8 9.44 -17.09 4.55
N GLN A 9 9.38 -18.14 5.38
CA GLN A 9 10.42 -19.16 5.44
C GLN A 9 10.49 -19.96 4.13
N LEU A 10 9.34 -20.43 3.62
CA LEU A 10 9.28 -21.23 2.39
C LEU A 10 9.74 -20.44 1.16
N LEU A 11 9.36 -19.17 1.05
CA LEU A 11 9.84 -18.27 -0.01
C LEU A 11 11.34 -17.99 0.10
N GLY A 12 11.89 -17.92 1.32
CA GLY A 12 13.32 -17.76 1.57
C GLY A 12 14.15 -18.99 1.20
N GLU A 13 13.61 -20.19 1.42
CA GLU A 13 14.28 -21.47 1.13
C GLU A 13 14.28 -21.82 -0.37
N SER A 14 13.37 -21.25 -1.17
CA SER A 14 13.21 -21.54 -2.59
C SER A 14 13.03 -20.28 -3.45
N PRO A 15 14.07 -19.45 -3.62
CA PRO A 15 13.95 -18.15 -4.29
C PRO A 15 13.59 -18.24 -5.78
N SER A 16 13.77 -19.39 -6.42
CA SER A 16 13.39 -19.61 -7.82
C SER A 16 11.94 -20.06 -8.00
N LYS A 17 11.26 -20.50 -6.93
CA LYS A 17 9.90 -21.03 -7.03
C LYS A 17 8.86 -19.92 -6.95
N GLN A 18 7.77 -20.08 -7.70
CA GLN A 18 6.57 -19.25 -7.62
C GLN A 18 5.69 -19.70 -6.45
N TRP A 19 4.86 -18.82 -5.91
CA TRP A 19 3.99 -19.15 -4.78
C TRP A 19 3.04 -20.31 -5.08
N TYR A 20 2.50 -20.40 -6.30
CA TYR A 20 1.59 -21.47 -6.69
C TYR A 20 2.30 -22.83 -6.80
N GLU A 21 3.63 -22.85 -6.94
CA GLU A 21 4.43 -24.08 -6.90
C GLU A 21 4.70 -24.53 -5.47
N LEU A 22 4.78 -23.58 -4.54
CA LEU A 22 4.94 -23.84 -3.10
C LEU A 22 3.61 -24.21 -2.43
N PHE A 23 2.49 -23.69 -2.94
CA PHE A 23 1.14 -23.85 -2.38
C PHE A 23 0.12 -24.22 -3.47
N PRO A 24 0.26 -25.39 -4.13
CA PRO A 24 -0.56 -25.77 -5.28
C PRO A 24 -2.05 -25.94 -4.95
N GLU A 25 -2.37 -26.45 -3.75
CA GLU A 25 -3.76 -26.61 -3.30
C GLU A 25 -4.47 -25.26 -3.20
N ARG A 26 -3.85 -24.31 -2.48
CA ARG A 26 -4.35 -22.93 -2.36
C ARG A 26 -4.50 -22.26 -3.71
N PHE A 27 -3.55 -22.47 -4.63
CA PHE A 27 -3.62 -21.89 -5.96
C PHE A 27 -4.84 -22.38 -6.74
N GLU A 28 -5.11 -23.69 -6.75
CA GLU A 28 -6.29 -24.23 -7.44
C GLU A 28 -7.60 -23.78 -6.77
N GLU A 29 -7.63 -23.67 -5.43
CA GLU A 29 -8.77 -23.11 -4.69
C GLU A 29 -9.05 -21.66 -5.10
N GLU A 30 -8.04 -20.79 -5.06
CA GLU A 30 -8.20 -19.37 -5.43
C GLU A 30 -8.55 -19.18 -6.90
N LYS A 31 -7.91 -19.96 -7.78
CA LYS A 31 -8.19 -19.93 -9.23
C LYS A 31 -9.64 -20.34 -9.52
N LEU A 32 -10.12 -21.42 -8.91
CA LEU A 32 -11.50 -21.88 -9.07
C LEU A 32 -12.50 -20.87 -8.50
N ALA A 33 -12.25 -20.35 -7.29
CA ALA A 33 -13.11 -19.33 -6.68
C ALA A 33 -13.20 -18.08 -7.55
N PHE A 34 -12.06 -17.58 -8.04
CA PHE A 34 -11.99 -16.40 -8.90
C PHE A 34 -12.70 -16.60 -10.23
N GLN A 35 -12.50 -17.74 -10.90
CA GLN A 35 -13.19 -18.05 -12.16
C GLN A 35 -14.70 -18.23 -11.97
N THR A 36 -15.12 -18.79 -10.83
CA THR A 36 -16.55 -18.98 -10.51
C THR A 36 -17.24 -17.64 -10.29
N GLN A 37 -16.61 -16.73 -9.53
CA GLN A 37 -17.19 -15.42 -9.21
C GLN A 37 -17.07 -14.42 -10.37
N TYR A 38 -15.98 -14.48 -11.13
CA TYR A 38 -15.69 -13.56 -12.24
C TYR A 38 -15.42 -14.35 -13.54
N PRO A 39 -16.45 -14.94 -14.17
CA PRO A 39 -16.28 -15.80 -15.34
C PRO A 39 -15.77 -15.07 -16.59
N ASN A 40 -15.80 -13.73 -16.60
CA ASN A 40 -15.21 -12.92 -17.66
C ASN A 40 -13.68 -12.77 -17.55
N PHE A 41 -13.06 -13.28 -16.48
CA PHE A 41 -11.61 -13.28 -16.34
C PHE A 41 -10.99 -14.57 -16.85
N ARG A 42 -9.95 -14.42 -17.69
CA ARG A 42 -9.14 -15.51 -18.21
C ARG A 42 -7.85 -15.62 -17.41
N HIS A 43 -7.66 -16.78 -16.79
CA HIS A 43 -6.41 -17.15 -16.13
C HIS A 43 -5.33 -17.58 -17.14
N TYR A 44 -4.07 -17.23 -16.88
CA TYR A 44 -2.89 -17.76 -17.55
C TYR A 44 -1.62 -17.52 -16.71
N ILE A 45 -0.53 -18.22 -17.04
CA ILE A 45 0.80 -17.93 -16.49
C ILE A 45 1.57 -17.09 -17.50
N SER A 46 2.09 -15.94 -17.09
CA SER A 46 2.88 -15.04 -17.94
C SER A 46 4.26 -15.62 -18.29
N ASP A 47 4.94 -15.02 -19.27
CA ASP A 47 6.30 -15.42 -19.66
C ASP A 47 7.33 -15.30 -18.51
N ASN A 48 7.04 -14.46 -17.51
CA ASN A 48 7.85 -14.30 -16.30
C ASN A 48 7.48 -15.31 -15.19
N GLY A 49 6.55 -16.23 -15.45
CA GLY A 49 6.07 -17.21 -14.48
C GLY A 49 5.09 -16.64 -13.45
N GLU A 50 4.58 -15.43 -13.62
CA GLU A 50 3.57 -14.87 -12.70
C GLU A 50 2.17 -15.36 -13.08
N ALA A 51 1.35 -15.69 -12.08
CA ALA A 51 -0.05 -16.04 -12.30
C ALA A 51 -0.88 -14.78 -12.57
N CYS A 52 -1.62 -14.79 -13.67
CA CYS A 52 -2.35 -13.64 -14.19
C CYS A 52 -3.82 -13.95 -14.48
N TRP A 53 -4.67 -12.94 -14.29
CA TRP A 53 -6.07 -12.96 -14.68
C TRP A 53 -6.41 -11.69 -15.47
N ASP A 54 -6.69 -11.85 -16.76
CA ASP A 54 -7.12 -10.76 -17.65
C ASP A 54 -8.65 -10.75 -17.74
N GLY A 55 -9.27 -9.60 -17.51
CA GLY A 55 -10.72 -9.48 -17.55
C GLY A 55 -11.19 -8.04 -17.58
N GLU A 56 -12.47 -7.84 -17.29
CA GLU A 56 -13.10 -6.53 -17.28
C GLU A 56 -13.72 -6.24 -15.92
N ILE A 57 -13.45 -5.07 -15.36
CA ILE A 57 -14.07 -4.57 -14.14
C ILE A 57 -14.98 -3.40 -14.49
N GLY A 58 -16.28 -3.60 -14.33
CA GLY A 58 -17.26 -2.53 -14.39
C GLY A 58 -17.40 -1.83 -13.04
N CYS A 59 -17.79 -0.56 -13.04
CA CYS A 59 -18.31 0.08 -11.82
C CYS A 59 -19.75 -0.39 -11.60
N SER A 60 -19.92 -1.41 -10.78
CA SER A 60 -21.20 -1.69 -10.14
C SER A 60 -21.06 -1.33 -8.68
N ASP A 61 -22.04 -0.64 -8.14
CA ASP A 61 -22.23 -0.67 -6.70
C ASP A 61 -22.83 -2.02 -6.30
N GLU A 62 -22.56 -2.44 -5.07
CA GLU A 62 -23.10 -3.68 -4.50
C GLU A 62 -24.62 -3.60 -4.24
N SER A 63 -25.22 -2.42 -4.43
CA SER A 63 -26.63 -2.13 -4.14
C SER A 63 -27.48 -1.71 -5.34
N GLY A 64 -26.90 -1.42 -6.50
CA GLY A 64 -27.61 -0.77 -7.61
C GLY A 64 -28.04 0.69 -7.36
N GLN A 65 -27.68 1.32 -6.23
CA GLN A 65 -28.18 2.61 -5.76
C GLN A 65 -27.37 3.87 -6.09
N ILE A 66 -26.04 3.82 -6.14
CA ILE A 66 -25.19 4.82 -6.79
C ILE A 66 -25.48 4.77 -8.29
N LYS A 67 -26.54 5.50 -8.66
CA LYS A 67 -26.83 5.88 -10.02
C LYS A 67 -25.69 6.76 -10.52
N ILE A 68 -24.63 6.12 -11.01
CA ILE A 68 -23.65 6.81 -11.86
C ILE A 68 -24.49 7.45 -12.97
N PRO A 69 -24.44 8.80 -13.13
CA PRO A 69 -25.23 9.47 -14.14
C PRO A 69 -25.09 8.76 -15.49
N LYS A 70 -26.19 8.48 -16.20
CA LYS A 70 -26.14 7.75 -17.49
C LYS A 70 -25.19 8.39 -18.51
N SER A 71 -24.95 9.70 -18.39
CA SER A 71 -23.97 10.45 -19.17
C SER A 71 -22.51 10.03 -18.93
N LEU A 72 -22.27 9.18 -17.93
CA LEU A 72 -20.98 8.69 -17.48
C LEU A 72 -20.97 7.16 -17.49
N SER A 73 -21.65 6.54 -18.47
CA SER A 73 -21.53 5.10 -18.69
C SER A 73 -20.06 4.77 -18.96
N TYR A 74 -19.33 4.40 -17.91
CA TYR A 74 -17.94 4.01 -18.04
C TYR A 74 -17.93 2.61 -18.64
N ASN A 75 -17.28 2.49 -19.79
CA ASN A 75 -16.98 1.18 -20.36
C ASN A 75 -16.22 0.36 -19.30
N PRO A 76 -16.51 -0.95 -19.19
CA PRO A 76 -15.74 -1.82 -18.32
C PRO A 76 -14.24 -1.64 -18.54
N LEU A 77 -13.49 -1.51 -17.44
CA LEU A 77 -12.06 -1.33 -17.50
C LEU A 77 -11.42 -2.70 -17.75
N LYS A 78 -10.67 -2.83 -18.86
CA LYS A 78 -9.85 -4.02 -19.08
C LYS A 78 -8.67 -3.99 -18.15
N VAL A 79 -8.59 -4.99 -17.28
CA VAL A 79 -7.53 -5.08 -16.27
C VAL A 79 -6.84 -6.42 -16.31
N ARG A 80 -5.64 -6.42 -15.76
CA ARG A 80 -4.87 -7.63 -15.43
C ARG A 80 -4.59 -7.65 -13.94
N VAL A 81 -5.03 -8.71 -13.26
CA VAL A 81 -4.62 -9.02 -11.90
C VAL A 81 -3.39 -9.92 -11.97
N VAL A 82 -2.29 -9.53 -11.31
CA VAL A 82 -1.02 -10.27 -11.29
C VAL A 82 -0.67 -10.64 -9.86
N CYS A 83 -0.59 -11.94 -9.58
CA CYS A 83 -0.02 -12.44 -8.34
C CYS A 83 1.49 -12.64 -8.53
N LYS A 84 2.28 -11.77 -7.92
CA LYS A 84 3.74 -11.87 -7.90
C LYS A 84 4.19 -13.15 -7.21
N ARG A 85 5.49 -13.45 -7.37
CA ARG A 85 6.17 -14.58 -6.70
C ARG A 85 5.92 -14.64 -5.19
N ASP A 86 5.85 -13.50 -4.52
CA ASP A 86 5.70 -13.38 -3.07
C ASP A 86 4.23 -13.29 -2.59
N TYR A 87 3.23 -13.42 -3.47
CA TYR A 87 1.85 -13.64 -3.03
C TYR A 87 1.78 -14.92 -2.16
N PRO A 88 0.99 -14.97 -1.07
CA PRO A 88 0.06 -13.96 -0.54
C PRO A 88 0.70 -12.93 0.41
N LEU A 89 2.02 -12.92 0.59
CA LEU A 89 2.70 -11.90 1.40
C LEU A 89 2.65 -10.53 0.71
N SER A 90 2.64 -10.52 -0.61
CA SER A 90 2.41 -9.31 -1.40
C SER A 90 0.99 -9.18 -1.90
N PHE A 91 0.53 -7.94 -2.05
CA PHE A 91 -0.73 -7.65 -2.72
C PHE A 91 -0.64 -7.99 -4.21
N PRO A 92 -1.68 -8.57 -4.81
CA PRO A 92 -1.80 -8.64 -6.26
C PRO A 92 -1.64 -7.25 -6.89
N LYS A 93 -0.98 -7.17 -8.05
CA LYS A 93 -0.99 -5.94 -8.85
C LYS A 93 -2.21 -5.94 -9.74
N VAL A 94 -2.84 -4.78 -9.92
CA VAL A 94 -3.93 -4.61 -10.88
C VAL A 94 -3.49 -3.59 -11.92
N ILE A 95 -3.46 -3.97 -13.19
CA ILE A 95 -2.93 -3.14 -14.28
C ILE A 95 -4.07 -2.78 -15.23
N ASP A 96 -4.23 -1.50 -15.56
CA ASP A 96 -5.12 -1.05 -16.64
C ASP A 96 -4.48 -1.37 -18.01
N LEU A 97 -5.07 -2.32 -18.73
CA LEU A 97 -4.58 -2.80 -20.03
C LEU A 97 -4.87 -1.81 -21.15
N ASN A 98 -5.93 -1.01 -21.03
CA ASN A 98 -6.34 -0.04 -22.04
C ASN A 98 -5.71 1.34 -21.82
N LYS A 99 -5.03 1.54 -20.70
CA LYS A 99 -4.37 2.79 -20.32
C LYS A 99 -5.34 3.99 -20.27
N VAL A 100 -6.60 3.73 -19.90
CA VAL A 100 -7.67 4.73 -19.81
C VAL A 100 -7.48 5.62 -18.58
N LEU A 101 -7.01 5.03 -17.48
CA LEU A 101 -6.73 5.74 -16.24
C LEU A 101 -5.48 6.61 -16.39
N LYS A 102 -5.68 7.86 -16.80
CA LYS A 102 -4.57 8.82 -16.86
C LYS A 102 -4.13 9.20 -15.45
N ARG A 103 -2.82 9.18 -15.21
CA ARG A 103 -2.22 9.64 -13.95
C ARG A 103 -2.47 11.12 -13.63
N LEU A 104 -2.96 11.92 -14.57
CA LEU A 104 -3.17 13.37 -14.41
C LEU A 104 -3.99 13.66 -13.14
N GLY A 105 -3.30 14.00 -12.04
CA GLY A 105 -3.88 14.32 -10.74
C GLY A 105 -4.26 13.14 -9.83
N CYS A 106 -3.88 11.90 -10.17
CA CYS A 106 -4.17 10.72 -9.35
C CYS A 106 -2.91 9.95 -8.97
N GLU A 107 -2.49 10.08 -7.71
CA GLU A 107 -1.32 9.40 -7.14
C GLU A 107 -1.51 7.87 -7.03
N HIS A 108 -2.76 7.41 -7.09
CA HIS A 108 -3.09 5.99 -7.06
C HIS A 108 -2.85 5.26 -8.38
N ILE A 109 -2.61 5.97 -9.48
CA ILE A 109 -2.25 5.34 -10.76
C ILE A 109 -0.74 5.45 -10.91
N MET A 110 -0.06 4.33 -10.67
CA MET A 110 1.39 4.24 -10.85
C MET A 110 1.74 4.10 -12.34
N GLY A 111 2.94 4.57 -12.71
CA GLY A 111 3.45 4.54 -14.08
C GLY A 111 3.43 5.91 -14.77
N THR A 112 4.33 6.11 -15.73
CA THR A 112 4.48 7.37 -16.50
C THR A 112 3.97 7.24 -17.93
N GLY A 113 2.74 6.75 -18.14
CA GLY A 113 2.09 6.64 -19.46
C GLY A 113 2.70 5.64 -20.46
N LYS A 114 4.02 5.43 -20.42
CA LYS A 114 4.76 4.40 -21.15
C LYS A 114 4.88 3.10 -20.33
N GLU A 115 5.00 3.21 -19.02
CA GLU A 115 5.12 2.09 -18.06
C GLU A 115 3.76 1.55 -17.59
N ASP A 116 3.79 0.44 -16.84
CA ASP A 116 2.63 -0.27 -16.28
C ASP A 116 1.68 0.68 -15.54
N GLN A 117 0.45 0.83 -16.03
CA GLN A 117 -0.62 1.60 -15.37
C GLN A 117 -1.21 0.80 -14.20
N THR A 118 -0.41 0.65 -13.16
CA THR A 118 -0.81 -0.14 -11.99
C THR A 118 -1.72 0.70 -11.09
N ILE A 119 -2.88 0.14 -10.76
CA ILE A 119 -3.85 0.69 -9.82
C ILE A 119 -3.39 0.37 -8.39
N CYS A 120 -3.14 1.41 -7.60
CA CYS A 120 -2.93 1.30 -6.16
C CYS A 120 -4.28 1.32 -5.45
N TYR A 121 -4.84 0.13 -5.22
CA TYR A 121 -6.12 -0.05 -4.55
C TYR A 121 -5.97 -0.37 -3.05
N ALA A 122 -4.74 -0.53 -2.56
CA ALA A 122 -4.48 -0.78 -1.15
C ALA A 122 -4.34 0.55 -0.38
N PHE A 123 -5.29 0.85 0.50
CA PHE A 123 -5.15 1.92 1.49
C PHE A 123 -4.12 1.52 2.54
N ARG A 124 -3.00 2.23 2.64
CA ARG A 124 -1.95 1.87 3.59
C ARG A 124 -1.88 2.84 4.74
N PRO A 125 -1.52 2.36 5.93
CA PRO A 125 -1.44 0.96 6.37
C PRO A 125 -2.80 0.41 6.88
N SER A 126 -3.89 1.15 6.67
CA SER A 126 -5.20 0.85 7.26
C SER A 126 -6.05 -0.19 6.49
N THR A 127 -5.59 -0.72 5.35
CA THR A 127 -6.33 -1.78 4.65
C THR A 127 -6.52 -2.98 5.55
N GLU A 128 -7.77 -3.38 5.73
CA GLU A 128 -8.15 -4.66 6.31
C GLU A 128 -7.74 -5.86 5.44
N LEU A 129 -7.29 -5.61 4.21
CA LEU A 129 -6.85 -6.63 3.26
C LEU A 129 -5.61 -7.38 3.76
N ASP A 130 -5.87 -8.60 4.20
CA ASP A 130 -4.90 -9.60 4.63
C ASP A 130 -5.09 -10.86 3.78
N PHE A 131 -4.32 -10.97 2.71
CA PHE A 131 -4.34 -12.14 1.83
C PHE A 131 -3.69 -13.38 2.47
N ILE A 132 -2.98 -13.26 3.60
CA ILE A 132 -2.36 -14.42 4.25
C ILE A 132 -3.42 -15.26 4.95
N GLY A 133 -4.39 -14.61 5.61
CA GLY A 133 -5.32 -15.29 6.50
C GLY A 133 -6.80 -15.03 6.28
N LYS A 134 -7.19 -13.87 5.74
CA LYS A 134 -8.60 -13.43 5.75
C LYS A 134 -9.19 -13.26 4.36
N HIS A 135 -8.40 -12.76 3.43
CA HIS A 135 -8.79 -12.40 2.09
C HIS A 135 -8.15 -13.34 1.08
N SER A 136 -8.74 -13.38 -0.10
CA SER A 136 -8.34 -14.19 -1.24
C SER A 136 -8.35 -13.35 -2.50
N LEU A 137 -7.88 -13.92 -3.61
CA LEU A 137 -7.85 -13.20 -4.88
C LEU A 137 -9.21 -12.61 -5.29
N VAL A 138 -10.33 -13.24 -4.88
CA VAL A 138 -11.68 -12.77 -5.24
C VAL A 138 -12.02 -11.39 -4.66
N ASP A 139 -11.35 -11.01 -3.58
CA ASP A 139 -11.57 -9.74 -2.88
C ASP A 139 -10.87 -8.56 -3.58
N VAL A 140 -10.01 -8.83 -4.56
CA VAL A 140 -9.34 -7.77 -5.33
C VAL A 140 -10.34 -6.98 -6.17
N VAL A 141 -11.29 -7.66 -6.82
CA VAL A 141 -12.21 -7.00 -7.77
C VAL A 141 -13.11 -5.98 -7.06
N PRO A 142 -13.80 -6.28 -5.95
CA PRO A 142 -14.67 -5.30 -5.26
C PRO A 142 -13.90 -4.08 -4.76
N VAL A 143 -12.66 -4.27 -4.30
CA VAL A 143 -11.80 -3.16 -3.84
C VAL A 143 -11.41 -2.27 -5.00
N VAL A 144 -11.05 -2.86 -6.15
CA VAL A 144 -10.77 -2.09 -7.38
C VAL A 144 -12.03 -1.39 -7.88
N GLN A 145 -13.21 -2.02 -7.81
CA GLN A 145 -14.48 -1.37 -8.15
C GLN A 145 -14.74 -0.14 -7.28
N THR A 146 -14.53 -0.27 -5.97
CA THR A 146 -14.64 0.84 -5.01
C THR A 146 -13.65 1.95 -5.35
N PHE A 147 -12.41 1.61 -5.69
CA PHE A 147 -11.43 2.57 -6.15
C PHE A 147 -11.88 3.30 -7.41
N LEU A 148 -12.34 2.57 -8.44
CA LEU A 148 -12.77 3.15 -9.70
C LEU A 148 -13.95 4.10 -9.50
N LEU A 149 -14.91 3.72 -8.66
CA LEU A 149 -16.04 4.57 -8.29
C LEU A 149 -15.56 5.89 -7.67
N LYS A 150 -14.68 5.82 -6.68
CA LYS A 150 -14.10 7.00 -6.02
C LYS A 150 -13.31 7.86 -7.01
N PHE A 151 -12.52 7.23 -7.89
CA PHE A 151 -11.71 7.90 -8.91
C PHE A 151 -12.61 8.66 -9.89
N TYR A 152 -13.66 8.03 -10.39
CA TYR A 152 -14.61 8.67 -11.30
C TYR A 152 -15.38 9.79 -10.61
N CYS A 153 -15.79 9.63 -9.36
CA CYS A 153 -16.37 10.74 -8.59
C CYS A 153 -15.41 11.93 -8.52
N LYS A 154 -14.11 11.71 -8.24
CA LYS A 154 -13.10 12.79 -8.26
C LYS A 154 -13.01 13.47 -9.63
N GLN A 155 -13.02 12.72 -10.73
CA GLN A 155 -12.98 13.31 -12.08
C GLN A 155 -14.17 14.23 -12.34
N LEU A 156 -15.32 13.96 -11.73
CA LEU A 156 -16.55 14.74 -11.91
C LEU A 156 -16.64 15.95 -10.99
N THR A 157 -16.30 15.77 -9.72
CA THR A 157 -16.51 16.77 -8.67
C THR A 157 -15.25 17.56 -8.35
N GLY A 158 -14.09 17.11 -8.83
CA GLY A 158 -12.78 17.59 -8.41
C GLY A 158 -12.33 17.07 -7.04
N MET A 159 -13.17 16.29 -6.34
CA MET A 159 -12.94 15.88 -4.95
C MET A 159 -13.12 14.37 -4.77
N TRP A 160 -12.26 13.74 -3.98
CA TRP A 160 -12.48 12.35 -3.57
C TRP A 160 -13.67 12.25 -2.60
N PRO A 161 -14.60 11.31 -2.82
CA PRO A 161 -15.65 11.02 -1.85
C PRO A 161 -15.04 10.57 -0.51
N GLY A 162 -15.31 11.34 0.54
CA GLY A 162 -14.73 11.11 1.87
C GLY A 162 -13.34 11.70 2.09
N GLY A 163 -12.86 12.60 1.23
CA GLY A 163 -11.56 13.27 1.35
C GLY A 163 -10.43 12.61 0.54
N GLU A 164 -9.34 13.34 0.31
CA GLU A 164 -8.14 12.79 -0.35
C GLU A 164 -7.50 11.77 0.60
N HIS A 165 -7.54 10.49 0.22
CA HIS A 165 -6.85 9.46 0.97
C HIS A 165 -5.34 9.64 0.80
N LEU A 166 -4.60 9.70 1.91
CA LEU A 166 -3.15 9.77 1.87
C LEU A 166 -2.54 8.43 1.43
N HIS A 167 -1.42 8.52 0.71
CA HIS A 167 -0.55 7.39 0.36
C HIS A 167 0.87 7.63 0.83
N ASP A 168 1.72 6.64 0.59
CA ASP A 168 3.16 6.71 0.82
C ASP A 168 3.49 7.16 2.25
N ALA A 169 4.59 7.89 2.42
CA ALA A 169 5.07 8.32 3.72
C ALA A 169 4.01 9.06 4.55
N ASN A 170 3.13 9.86 3.93
CA ASN A 170 2.11 10.62 4.65
C ASN A 170 1.08 9.69 5.30
N ALA A 171 0.65 8.64 4.61
CA ALA A 171 -0.32 7.69 5.15
C ALA A 171 0.25 6.90 6.34
N PHE A 172 1.53 6.51 6.24
CA PHE A 172 2.25 5.90 7.37
C PHE A 172 2.40 6.87 8.55
N ILE A 173 2.65 8.15 8.30
CA ILE A 173 2.74 9.18 9.34
C ILE A 173 1.40 9.34 10.08
N VAL A 174 0.28 9.42 9.36
CA VAL A 174 -1.06 9.51 9.97
C VAL A 174 -1.35 8.26 10.79
N TRP A 175 -1.03 7.08 10.27
CA TRP A 175 -1.27 5.88 11.06
C TRP A 175 -0.38 5.79 12.29
N GLU A 176 0.93 6.09 12.17
CA GLU A 176 1.84 6.12 13.32
C GLU A 176 1.37 7.13 14.38
N TYR A 177 0.74 8.22 13.94
CA TYR A 177 0.09 9.20 14.80
C TYR A 177 -1.12 8.62 15.55
N GLU A 178 -2.03 7.96 14.84
CA GLU A 178 -3.29 7.46 15.38
C GLU A 178 -3.11 6.20 16.25
N HIS A 179 -2.28 5.27 15.80
CA HIS A 179 -2.19 3.90 16.32
C HIS A 179 -0.84 3.59 17.00
N GLY A 180 0.16 4.47 16.85
CA GLY A 180 1.50 4.31 17.43
C GLY A 180 2.57 3.89 16.41
N GLU A 181 3.84 3.98 16.80
CA GLU A 181 4.96 3.72 15.89
C GLU A 181 5.04 2.25 15.43
N PHE A 182 5.28 2.03 14.14
CA PHE A 182 5.60 0.71 13.61
C PHE A 182 6.98 0.23 14.09
N SER A 183 7.10 -1.07 14.39
CA SER A 183 8.42 -1.65 14.63
C SER A 183 9.20 -1.74 13.31
N PRO A 184 10.44 -1.23 13.23
CA PRO A 184 11.24 -1.33 12.01
C PRO A 184 11.50 -2.78 11.56
N SER A 185 11.47 -3.74 12.49
CA SER A 185 11.71 -5.15 12.19
C SER A 185 10.48 -5.92 11.72
N GLU A 186 9.28 -5.35 11.85
CA GLU A 186 8.04 -5.96 11.35
C GLU A 186 7.98 -5.91 9.83
N ILE A 187 7.19 -6.80 9.22
CA ILE A 187 6.88 -6.71 7.80
C ILE A 187 6.19 -5.37 7.55
N CYS A 188 6.61 -4.68 6.49
CA CYS A 188 6.06 -3.40 6.15
C CYS A 188 4.56 -3.55 5.87
N PRO A 189 3.69 -2.79 6.56
CA PRO A 189 2.23 -2.83 6.34
C PRO A 189 1.81 -2.51 4.91
N CYS A 190 2.73 -2.01 4.09
CA CYS A 190 2.46 -1.80 2.68
C CYS A 190 2.26 -3.11 1.91
N SER A 191 2.94 -4.18 2.35
CA SER A 191 2.95 -5.49 1.69
C SER A 191 3.20 -5.43 0.18
N LEU A 192 3.92 -4.43 -0.35
CA LEU A 192 4.28 -4.39 -1.78
C LEU A 192 5.36 -5.38 -2.15
N HIS A 193 6.25 -5.62 -1.18
CA HIS A 193 7.56 -6.23 -1.40
C HIS A 193 7.82 -7.39 -0.44
N GLY A 194 6.89 -7.68 0.48
CA GLY A 194 7.13 -8.62 1.58
C GLY A 194 8.33 -8.25 2.47
N GLU A 195 8.81 -7.00 2.40
CA GLU A 195 10.01 -6.56 3.10
C GLU A 195 9.70 -6.00 4.48
N GLN A 196 10.69 -6.03 5.37
CA GLN A 196 10.63 -5.34 6.67
C GLN A 196 10.41 -3.83 6.49
N TYR A 197 9.63 -3.21 7.39
CA TYR A 197 9.32 -1.78 7.38
C TYR A 197 10.57 -0.92 7.27
N LYS A 198 11.64 -1.28 8.00
CA LYS A 198 12.96 -0.63 7.95
C LYS A 198 13.55 -0.50 6.55
N LYS A 199 13.36 -1.51 5.70
CA LYS A 199 13.90 -1.55 4.33
C LYS A 199 12.94 -0.95 3.32
N CYS A 200 11.65 -0.91 3.64
CA CYS A 200 10.61 -0.47 2.73
C CYS A 200 10.22 1.01 2.94
N HIS A 201 9.15 1.30 3.68
CA HIS A 201 8.62 2.67 3.80
C HIS A 201 9.31 3.51 4.89
N PHE A 202 9.98 2.90 5.86
CA PHE A 202 10.62 3.62 6.97
C PHE A 202 11.58 4.73 6.51
N PRO A 203 12.48 4.54 5.52
CA PRO A 203 13.36 5.61 5.05
C PRO A 203 12.58 6.81 4.49
N ARG A 204 11.50 6.56 3.74
CA ARG A 204 10.64 7.60 3.15
C ARG A 204 9.86 8.34 4.24
N VAL A 205 9.31 7.61 5.20
CA VAL A 205 8.61 8.17 6.38
C VAL A 205 9.52 9.08 7.17
N ARG A 206 10.74 8.64 7.50
CA ARG A 206 11.70 9.46 8.25
C ARG A 206 12.19 10.67 7.46
N ALA A 207 12.42 10.52 6.15
CA ALA A 207 12.75 11.66 5.29
C ALA A 207 11.62 12.70 5.26
N ARG A 208 10.36 12.25 5.16
CA ARG A 208 9.18 13.12 5.16
C ARG A 208 8.97 13.81 6.50
N LEU A 209 9.11 13.10 7.63
CA LEU A 209 9.08 13.72 8.96
C LEU A 209 10.16 14.79 9.13
N PHE A 210 11.34 14.59 8.56
CA PHE A 210 12.40 15.61 8.58
C PHE A 210 12.01 16.86 7.78
N GLN A 211 11.38 16.70 6.61
CA GLN A 211 10.83 17.83 5.84
C GLN A 211 9.71 18.55 6.60
N LEU A 212 8.76 17.79 7.16
CA LEU A 212 7.67 18.37 7.95
C LEU A 212 8.20 19.17 9.13
N ARG A 213 9.29 18.74 9.77
CA ARG A 213 9.93 19.49 10.86
C ARG A 213 10.50 20.83 10.40
N SER A 214 11.04 20.93 9.19
CA SER A 214 11.57 22.22 8.71
C SER A 214 10.47 23.24 8.45
N ILE A 215 9.25 22.76 8.16
CA ILE A 215 8.08 23.61 7.90
C ILE A 215 7.32 23.88 9.22
N TYR A 216 7.14 22.85 10.04
CA TYR A 216 6.36 22.83 11.28
C TYR A 216 7.20 22.27 12.45
N PRO A 217 8.19 23.03 12.96
CA PRO A 217 9.10 22.56 13.99
C PRO A 217 8.41 22.25 15.33
N THR A 218 7.22 22.81 15.57
CA THR A 218 6.40 22.56 16.75
C THR A 218 5.63 21.24 16.67
N TRP A 219 5.32 20.75 15.47
CA TRP A 219 4.56 19.50 15.29
C TRP A 219 5.43 18.27 15.41
N VAL A 220 6.66 18.39 14.96
CA VAL A 220 7.59 17.29 14.86
C VAL A 220 8.69 17.52 15.88
N GLN A 221 8.45 17.04 17.11
CA GLN A 221 9.45 17.10 18.16
C GLN A 221 10.53 16.06 17.91
N LEU A 222 11.79 16.49 18.02
CA LEU A 222 12.89 15.54 18.12
C LEU A 222 13.11 15.21 19.59
N ILE A 223 12.87 13.95 19.95
CA ILE A 223 13.22 13.44 21.27
C ILE A 223 14.68 13.03 21.21
N ASP A 224 15.51 13.67 22.03
CA ASP A 224 16.90 13.25 22.19
C ASP A 224 16.94 11.82 22.77
N ILE A 225 17.47 10.90 21.97
CA ILE A 225 17.83 9.55 22.36
C ILE A 225 19.20 9.64 23.05
N GLY A 226 19.28 9.24 24.31
CA GLY A 226 20.57 9.12 24.99
C GLY A 226 21.47 8.12 24.25
N ARG A 227 22.79 8.37 24.23
CA ARG A 227 23.79 7.44 23.64
C ARG A 227 23.63 5.98 24.11
N ASN A 228 23.09 5.78 25.30
CA ASN A 228 22.89 4.47 25.93
C ASN A 228 21.50 3.87 25.73
N ASP A 229 20.55 4.63 25.17
CA ASP A 229 19.19 4.17 24.94
C ASP A 229 19.16 3.17 23.78
N LYS A 230 18.09 2.37 23.73
CA LYS A 230 17.86 1.44 22.63
C LYS A 230 17.68 2.25 21.35
N CYS A 231 18.38 1.85 20.29
CA CYS A 231 18.25 2.52 19.01
C CYS A 231 16.89 2.20 18.39
N GLY A 232 16.18 3.24 17.94
CA GLY A 232 14.91 3.13 17.20
C GLY A 232 15.04 2.44 15.83
N CYS A 233 16.23 1.95 15.46
CA CYS A 233 16.51 1.16 14.25
C CYS A 233 16.02 -0.30 14.32
N GLY A 234 15.43 -0.73 15.46
CA GLY A 234 14.94 -2.10 15.72
C GLY A 234 16.03 -3.15 15.97
N SER A 235 17.32 -2.77 16.03
CA SER A 235 18.43 -3.75 16.15
C SER A 235 18.63 -4.34 17.55
N GLY A 236 17.91 -3.83 18.56
CA GLY A 236 18.13 -4.14 19.98
C GLY A 236 19.45 -3.59 20.56
N LYS A 237 20.33 -2.99 19.74
CA LYS A 237 21.58 -2.38 20.19
C LYS A 237 21.34 -0.98 20.77
N LYS A 238 22.24 -0.56 21.66
CA LYS A 238 22.32 0.83 22.13
C LYS A 238 22.61 1.77 20.96
N PHE A 239 22.10 3.00 21.00
CA PHE A 239 22.27 3.99 19.94
C PHE A 239 23.73 4.14 19.49
N LYS A 240 24.65 4.33 20.46
CA LYS A 240 26.10 4.43 20.21
C LYS A 240 26.74 3.20 19.54
N LYS A 241 26.02 2.08 19.41
CA LYS A 241 26.48 0.81 18.84
C LYS A 241 25.61 0.32 17.66
N CYS A 242 24.50 0.99 17.31
CA CYS A 242 23.64 0.48 16.22
C CYS A 242 24.40 0.55 14.89
N GLY A 243 25.11 1.65 14.56
CA GLY A 243 26.05 1.78 13.41
C GLY A 243 25.51 1.35 12.04
N LEU A 244 24.23 0.98 11.96
CA LEU A 244 23.62 0.20 10.89
C LEU A 244 23.02 1.07 9.80
N LEU A 245 23.08 2.39 9.97
CA LEU A 245 22.66 3.37 9.00
C LEU A 245 23.55 4.59 9.20
N GLY A 246 24.18 5.12 8.15
CA GLY A 246 24.74 6.48 8.19
C GLY A 246 23.71 7.55 8.59
N PHE A 247 22.42 7.19 8.68
CA PHE A 247 21.33 7.97 9.27
C PHE A 247 21.22 7.92 10.80
N CYS A 248 21.78 6.92 11.48
CA CYS A 248 21.83 6.87 12.95
C CYS A 248 23.03 7.65 13.50
N ASP A 249 24.01 8.05 12.69
CA ASP A 249 25.25 8.60 13.23
C ASP A 249 25.26 10.11 13.50
N THR A 250 24.24 10.87 13.07
CA THR A 250 24.31 12.34 13.17
C THR A 250 23.31 12.99 14.13
N THR A 251 22.20 12.33 14.48
CA THR A 251 21.34 12.83 15.55
C THR A 251 20.69 11.67 16.29
N ALA A 252 21.02 11.55 17.57
CA ALA A 252 20.32 10.68 18.50
C ALA A 252 18.94 11.26 18.76
N LYS A 253 18.06 11.21 17.77
CA LYS A 253 16.78 11.90 17.79
C LYS A 253 15.71 11.00 17.16
N THR A 254 14.67 10.63 17.90
CA THR A 254 13.44 10.08 17.32
C THR A 254 12.48 11.23 17.02
N PHE A 255 11.56 11.00 16.09
CA PHE A 255 10.47 11.93 15.84
C PHE A 255 9.28 11.53 16.68
N LYS A 256 8.70 12.47 17.42
CA LYS A 256 7.37 12.34 18.00
C LYS A 256 6.49 13.42 17.44
N LEU A 257 5.33 13.01 16.92
CA LEU A 257 4.29 13.95 16.52
C LEU A 257 3.60 14.47 17.79
N ASP A 258 3.61 15.78 17.96
CA ASP A 258 2.92 16.45 19.04
C ASP A 258 1.44 16.61 18.66
N LYS A 259 0.58 15.78 19.26
CA LYS A 259 -0.86 15.76 18.97
C LYS A 259 -1.49 17.13 19.24
N ASP A 260 -1.11 17.76 20.34
CA ASP A 260 -1.73 19.01 20.81
C ASP A 260 -1.36 20.20 19.92
N ALA A 261 -0.16 20.18 19.32
CA ALA A 261 0.27 21.20 18.37
C ALA A 261 -0.43 21.10 17.00
N ILE A 262 -0.92 19.91 16.63
CA ILE A 262 -1.57 19.64 15.34
C ILE A 262 -3.05 20.05 15.37
N PHE A 263 -3.75 19.88 16.49
CA PHE A 263 -5.17 20.23 16.63
C PHE A 263 -5.50 21.72 16.40
N GLY A 264 -4.50 22.61 16.46
CA GLY A 264 -4.69 24.04 16.18
C GLY A 264 -4.82 24.41 14.70
N VAL A 265 -4.60 23.48 13.76
CA VAL A 265 -4.37 23.80 12.32
C VAL A 265 -5.29 23.02 11.36
N GLY A 266 -6.28 22.28 11.88
CA GLY A 266 -7.17 21.40 11.10
C GLY A 266 -6.79 19.92 11.22
N GLU A 267 -7.49 19.04 10.50
CA GLU A 267 -7.19 17.60 10.50
C GLU A 267 -5.82 17.34 9.83
N LEU A 268 -4.97 16.53 10.47
CA LEU A 268 -3.61 16.21 10.01
C LEU A 268 -3.56 15.77 8.54
N GLU A 269 -4.59 15.06 8.07
CA GLU A 269 -4.73 14.64 6.68
C GLU A 269 -4.79 15.82 5.72
N THR A 270 -5.54 16.87 6.08
CA THR A 270 -5.69 18.08 5.26
C THR A 270 -4.32 18.74 5.06
N VAL A 271 -3.55 18.91 6.14
CA VAL A 271 -2.25 19.57 6.05
C VAL A 271 -1.26 18.73 5.25
N LEU A 272 -1.25 17.42 5.45
CA LEU A 272 -0.37 16.54 4.68
C LEU A 272 -0.71 16.51 3.19
N SER A 273 -1.99 16.71 2.82
CA SER A 273 -2.45 16.80 1.44
C SER A 273 -2.05 18.09 0.72
N GLU A 274 -1.84 19.19 1.47
CA GLU A 274 -1.47 20.50 0.91
C GLU A 274 0.03 20.64 0.63
N ILE A 275 0.87 19.74 1.18
CA ILE A 275 2.33 19.81 1.03
C ILE A 275 2.74 18.98 -0.18
N PRO A 276 3.12 19.60 -1.32
CA PRO A 276 3.46 18.86 -2.53
C PRO A 276 4.61 17.86 -2.29
N PHE A 277 4.53 16.71 -2.97
CA PHE A 277 5.65 15.79 -3.08
C PHE A 277 6.74 16.47 -3.91
N LEU A 278 7.86 16.81 -3.27
CA LEU A 278 9.10 17.23 -3.94
C LEU A 278 9.85 16.02 -4.49
#